data_AF-A0A4W5NPW1-F1
#
_entry.id   AF-A0A4W5NPW1-F1
#
_cell.length_a   1.000
_cell.length_b   1.000
_cell.length_c   1.000
_cell.angle_alpha   90.00
_cell.angle_beta   90.00
_cell.angle_gamma   90.00
#
_symmetry.space_group_name_H-M   'P 1'
#
loop_
_entity.id
_entity.type
_entity.pdbx_description
1 polymer ?
#
loop_
_entity_poly.entity_id
_entity_poly.type
_entity_poly.pdbx_seq_one_letter_code
_entity_poly.pdbx_strand_id
1 'polypeptide(L)' 'MLLCIMISLIPQFLVVLLGIGGASMYLFRLANGPHVNWNKKNNPEPWNQLDPTFQYKFVAIDTDYKNLKKEGPHF' A
#
# COMPACT_ATOMS: atom_id res chain seq x y z
N MET A 1 36.85 -19.11 12.85
CA MET A 1 36.63 -18.82 11.41
C MET A 1 35.15 -18.74 11.05
N LEU A 2 34.33 -19.76 11.33
CA LEU A 2 32.89 -19.78 10.99
C LEU A 2 32.05 -18.67 11.68
N LEU A 3 32.34 -18.36 12.95
CA LEU A 3 31.58 -17.37 13.72
C LEU A 3 31.78 -15.92 13.22
N CYS A 4 32.98 -15.56 12.75
CA CYS A 4 33.24 -14.26 12.12
C CYS A 4 32.45 -14.07 10.81
N ILE A 5 32.30 -15.14 10.03
CA ILE A 5 31.59 -15.08 8.74
C ILE A 5 30.12 -14.78 8.98
N MET A 6 29.49 -15.40 9.99
CA MET A 6 28.10 -15.12 10.35
C MET A 6 27.89 -13.68 10.82
N ILE A 7 28.75 -13.15 11.69
CA ILE A 7 28.66 -11.76 12.17
C ILE A 7 28.84 -10.75 11.02
N SER A 8 29.69 -11.05 10.03
CA SER A 8 29.90 -10.18 8.88
C SER A 8 28.77 -10.23 7.84
N LEU A 9 28.05 -11.35 7.71
CA LEU A 9 27.00 -11.54 6.70
C LEU A 9 25.61 -11.05 7.16
N ILE A 10 25.32 -11.13 8.47
CA ILE A 10 24.05 -10.65 9.06
C ILE A 10 23.66 -9.22 8.61
N PRO A 11 24.54 -8.21 8.68
CA PRO A 11 24.18 -6.84 8.27
C PRO A 11 23.83 -6.74 6.78
N GLN A 12 24.46 -7.56 5.92
CA GLN A 12 24.16 -7.57 4.48
C GLN A 12 22.76 -8.13 4.21
N PHE A 13 22.41 -9.24 4.86
CA PHE A 13 21.06 -9.81 4.74
C PHE A 13 19.98 -8.87 5.27
N LEU A 14 20.25 -8.15 6.37
CA LEU A 14 19.28 -7.17 6.88
C LEU A 14 18.98 -6.10 5.84
N VAL A 15 19.99 -5.50 5.20
CA VAL A 15 19.79 -4.47 4.16
C VAL A 15 19.04 -5.03 2.96
N VAL A 16 19.37 -6.25 2.51
CA VAL A 16 18.69 -6.91 1.38
C VAL A 16 17.23 -7.21 1.71
N LEU A 17 16.95 -7.76 2.89
CA LEU A 17 15.58 -8.04 3.33
C LEU A 17 14.77 -6.77 3.51
N LEU A 18 15.37 -5.69 4.03
CA LEU A 18 14.74 -4.38 4.09
C LEU A 18 14.43 -3.82 2.70
N GLY A 19 15.36 -3.96 1.76
CA GLY A 19 15.17 -3.52 0.37
C GLY A 19 14.04 -4.27 -0.34
N ILE A 20 14.03 -5.61 -0.25
CA ILE A 20 12.97 -6.46 -0.84
C ILE A 20 11.63 -6.22 -0.13
N GLY A 21 11.65 -6.09 1.19
CA GLY A 21 10.47 -5.78 1.99
C GLY A 21 9.86 -4.42 1.61
N GLY A 22 10.69 -3.38 1.50
CA GLY A 22 10.25 -2.05 1.07
C GLY A 22 9.70 -2.03 -0.36
N ALA A 23 10.37 -2.70 -1.29
CA ALA A 23 9.92 -2.80 -2.68
C ALA A 23 8.59 -3.56 -2.79
N SER A 24 8.46 -4.70 -2.12
CA SER A 24 7.23 -5.50 -2.13
C SER A 24 6.07 -4.77 -1.47
N MET A 25 6.30 -4.08 -0.34
CA MET A 25 5.30 -3.23 0.32
C MET A 25 4.82 -2.09 -0.60
N TYR A 26 5.73 -1.43 -1.32
CA TYR A 26 5.37 -0.36 -2.25
C TYR A 26 4.52 -0.87 -3.42
N LEU A 27 4.90 -2.00 -4.00
CA LEU A 27 4.13 -2.63 -5.08
C LEU A 27 2.75 -3.07 -4.60
N PHE A 28 2.64 -3.66 -3.41
CA PHE A 28 1.35 -4.02 -2.82
C PHE A 28 0.45 -2.79 -2.62
N ARG A 29 1.01 -1.68 -2.12
CA ARG A 29 0.30 -0.40 -1.99
C ARG A 29 -0.16 0.14 -3.36
N LEU A 30 0.67 0.03 -4.40
CA LEU A 30 0.31 0.48 -5.74
C LEU A 30 -0.79 -0.39 -6.36
N ALA A 31 -0.73 -1.69 -6.13
CA ALA A 31 -1.69 -2.65 -6.67
C ALA A 31 -3.08 -2.52 -6.03
N ASN A 32 -3.18 -1.96 -4.82
CA ASN A 32 -4.46 -1.60 -4.18
C ASN A 32 -4.89 -0.16 -4.48
N GLY A 33 -4.32 0.48 -5.50
CA GLY A 33 -4.70 1.83 -5.91
C GLY A 33 -6.13 1.88 -6.50
N PRO A 34 -6.76 3.07 -6.48
CA PRO A 34 -8.13 3.28 -6.96
C PRO A 34 -8.31 3.06 -8.47
N HIS A 35 -7.20 2.99 -9.21
CA HIS A 35 -7.14 2.75 -10.65
C HIS A 35 -6.93 1.28 -11.02
N VAL A 36 -6.62 0.42 -10.04
CA VAL A 36 -6.37 -1.01 -10.27
C VAL A 36 -7.61 -1.78 -9.86
N ASN A 37 -8.17 -2.55 -10.80
CA ASN A 37 -9.34 -3.38 -10.54
C ASN A 37 -8.96 -4.86 -10.45
N TRP A 38 -9.13 -5.44 -9.26
CA TRP A 38 -8.97 -6.88 -9.02
C TRP A 38 -10.23 -7.68 -9.35
N ASN A 39 -11.41 -7.06 -9.26
CA ASN A 39 -12.70 -7.68 -9.53
C ASN A 39 -13.24 -7.31 -10.92
N LYS A 40 -12.84 -8.08 -11.92
CA LYS A 40 -13.22 -7.85 -13.32
C LYS A 40 -14.68 -8.19 -13.66
N LYS A 41 -15.44 -8.83 -12.76
CA LYS A 41 -16.77 -9.40 -13.08
C LYS A 41 -17.93 -8.64 -12.46
N ASN A 42 -17.83 -8.21 -11.20
CA ASN A 42 -18.99 -7.64 -10.50
C ASN A 42 -18.99 -6.12 -10.42
N ASN A 43 -17.83 -5.47 -10.56
CA ASN A 43 -17.75 -4.02 -10.55
C ASN A 43 -16.62 -3.55 -11.46
N PRO A 44 -16.90 -3.17 -12.72
CA PRO A 44 -15.88 -2.68 -13.65
C PRO A 44 -15.27 -1.34 -13.21
N GLU A 45 -15.95 -0.59 -12.34
CA GLU A 45 -15.59 0.76 -11.89
C GLU A 45 -15.01 0.75 -10.46
N PRO A 46 -13.68 0.63 -10.28
CA PRO A 46 -13.06 0.41 -8.98
C PRO A 46 -13.33 1.51 -7.95
N TRP A 47 -13.62 2.74 -8.39
CA TRP A 47 -13.93 3.87 -7.50
C TRP A 47 -15.27 3.74 -6.77
N ASN A 48 -16.22 2.94 -7.26
CA ASN A 48 -17.52 2.75 -6.60
C ASN A 48 -17.38 2.05 -5.23
N GLN A 49 -16.30 1.29 -5.04
CA GLN A 49 -15.99 0.56 -3.80
C GLN A 49 -15.18 1.37 -2.79
N LEU A 50 -14.73 2.57 -3.15
CA LEU A 50 -13.92 3.39 -2.26
C LEU A 50 -14.82 4.21 -1.34
N ASP A 51 -14.57 4.08 -0.04
CA ASP A 51 -15.22 4.93 0.95
C ASP A 51 -14.71 6.37 0.88
N PRO A 52 -15.53 7.38 1.21
CA PRO A 52 -15.12 8.79 1.25
C PRO A 52 -13.98 9.04 2.24
N THR A 53 -13.89 8.20 3.27
CA THR A 53 -12.87 8.25 4.32
C THR A 53 -11.57 7.59 3.89
N PHE A 54 -11.51 6.97 2.71
CA PHE A 54 -10.32 6.30 2.20
C PHE A 54 -9.22 7.31 1.87
N GLN A 55 -8.10 7.20 2.59
CA GLN A 55 -6.94 8.04 2.38
C GLN A 55 -5.97 7.39 1.36
N TYR A 56 -5.93 7.94 0.15
CA TYR A 56 -5.02 7.45 -0.90
C TYR A 56 -3.54 7.84 -0.67
N LYS A 57 -3.31 9.00 -0.06
CA LYS A 57 -1.97 9.53 0.24
C LYS A 57 -1.43 8.89 1.53
N PHE A 58 -0.12 8.73 1.65
CA PHE A 58 0.49 8.21 2.88
C PHE A 58 0.25 9.12 4.09
N VAL A 59 0.18 10.43 3.85
CA VAL A 59 -0.12 11.44 4.84
C VAL A 59 -1.13 12.43 4.27
N ALA A 60 -2.12 12.77 5.08
CA ALA A 60 -3.03 13.88 4.81
C ALA A 60 -2.55 15.08 5.64
N ILE A 61 -2.27 16.19 4.97
CA ILE A 61 -1.77 17.41 5.62
C ILE A 61 -2.94 18.36 5.91
N ASP A 62 -3.81 18.58 4.92
CA ASP A 62 -4.96 19.48 5.03
C ASP A 62 -6.32 18.75 5.08
N THR A 63 -6.42 17.55 4.52
CA THR A 63 -7.72 16.90 4.30
C THR A 63 -8.13 16.05 5.50
N ASP A 64 -9.24 16.41 6.15
CA ASP A 64 -9.81 15.64 7.24
C ASP A 64 -10.73 14.52 6.73
N TYR A 65 -10.11 13.40 6.35
CA TYR A 65 -10.80 12.23 5.82
C TYR A 65 -11.84 11.63 6.78
N LYS A 66 -11.72 11.84 8.10
CA LYS A 66 -12.61 11.22 9.08
C LYS A 66 -14.02 11.81 9.04
N ASN A 67 -14.14 13.07 8.63
CA ASN A 67 -15.40 13.80 8.58
C ASN A 67 -15.96 13.94 7.15
N LEU A 68 -15.31 13.34 6.15
CA LEU A 68 -15.80 13.36 4.77
C LEU A 68 -17.06 12.51 4.62
N LYS A 69 -18.08 13.11 4.02
CA LYS A 69 -19.32 12.44 3.62
C LYS A 69 -19.26 12.10 2.14
N LYS A 70 -19.94 11.02 1.73
CA LYS A 70 -20.07 10.65 0.32
C LYS A 70 -20.93 11.70 -0.38
N GLU A 71 -20.35 12.46 -1.30
CA GLU A 71 -21.10 13.33 -2.20
C GLU A 71 -21.33 12.59 -3.52
N GLY A 72 -22.55 12.09 -3.74
CA GLY A 72 -22.94 11.40 -4.97
C GLY A 72 -23.98 10.30 -4.75
N PRO A 73 -24.45 9.65 -5.83
CA PRO A 73 -25.43 8.57 -5.74
C PRO A 73 -24.86 7.34 -5.01
N HIS A 74 -25.73 6.61 -4.31
CA HIS A 74 -25.43 5.28 -3.82
C HIS A 74 -25.64 4.28 -4.97
N PHE A 75 -24.54 3.79 -5.54
CA PHE A 75 -24.52 2.69 -6.50
C PHE A 75 -24.21 1.38 -5.81
#